data_AF-A0AAV9FLU2-F1
#
_entry.id   AF-A0AAV9FLU2-F1
#
_cell.length_a   1.000
_cell.length_b   1.000
_cell.length_c   1.000
_cell.angle_alpha   90.00
_cell.angle_beta   90.00
_cell.angle_gamma   90.00
#
_symmetry.space_group_name_H-M   'P 1'
#
loop_
_entity.id
_entity.type
_entity.pdbx_description
1 polymer ?
#
loop_
_entity_poly.entity_id
_entity_poly.type
_entity_poly.pdbx_seq_one_letter_code
_entity_poly.pdbx_strand_id
1 'polypeptide(L)'
;MWEKKTGKKYKRVHLPAEEMVRLSETLPEPDNIRIAIVHNIFVDESSSRELGEDDLEASALYPDYKYSTIDRVMDRMIANPPKIKPALLPSPKQHH
;
A
#
# COMPACT_ATOMS: atom_id res chain seq x y z
N MET A 1 -7.84 6.44 12.56
CA MET A 1 -6.69 7.13 13.19
C MET A 1 -6.42 8.49 12.55
N TRP A 2 -6.24 8.57 11.22
CA TRP A 2 -5.92 9.82 10.52
C TRP A 2 -6.89 10.99 10.78
N GLU A 3 -8.20 10.79 10.62
CA GLU A 3 -9.23 11.81 10.92
C GLU A 3 -9.14 12.39 12.34
N LYS A 4 -8.78 11.55 13.33
CA LYS A 4 -8.59 11.98 14.71
C LYS A 4 -7.36 12.89 14.85
N LYS A 5 -6.24 12.54 14.20
CA LYS A 5 -5.00 13.32 14.26
C LYS A 5 -5.11 14.65 13.50
N THR A 6 -5.83 14.69 12.39
CA THR A 6 -6.01 15.93 11.60
C THR A 6 -7.18 16.79 12.07
N GLY A 7 -8.08 16.24 12.89
CA GLY A 7 -9.33 16.89 13.28
C GLY A 7 -10.33 17.06 12.12
N LYS A 8 -10.07 16.45 10.97
CA LYS A 8 -10.86 16.57 9.74
C LYS A 8 -11.72 15.33 9.53
N LYS A 9 -12.87 15.53 8.89
CA LYS A 9 -13.73 14.45 8.39
C LYS A 9 -13.57 14.35 6.87
N TYR A 10 -13.46 13.14 6.35
CA TYR A 10 -13.35 12.90 4.91
C TYR A 10 -14.56 12.11 4.41
N LYS A 11 -15.02 12.44 3.21
CA LYS A 11 -15.99 11.60 2.50
C LYS A 11 -15.27 10.35 2.03
N ARG A 12 -15.77 9.18 2.45
CA ARG A 12 -15.27 7.88 1.97
C ARG A 12 -15.90 7.57 0.63
N VAL A 13 -15.06 7.21 -0.34
CA VAL A 13 -15.50 6.71 -1.64
C VAL A 13 -15.04 5.25 -1.71
N HIS A 14 -15.97 4.36 -2.04
CA HIS A 14 -15.71 2.93 -2.13
C HIS A 14 -15.62 2.54 -3.60
N LEU A 15 -14.57 1.79 -3.94
CA LEU A 15 -14.39 1.19 -5.26
C LEU A 15 -14.56 -0.33 -5.08
N PRO A 16 -15.55 -0.97 -5.75
CA PRO A 16 -15.76 -2.41 -5.65
C PRO A 16 -14.58 -3.22 -6.18
N ALA A 17 -14.39 -4.44 -5.66
CA ALA A 17 -13.30 -5.33 -6.06
C ALA A 17 -13.36 -5.67 -7.56
N GLU A 18 -14.55 -5.97 -8.07
CA GLU A 18 -14.80 -6.34 -9.46
C GLU A 18 -14.45 -5.20 -10.42
N GLU A 19 -14.71 -3.97 -9.98
CA GLU A 19 -14.34 -2.78 -10.76
C GLU A 19 -12.83 -2.58 -10.78
N MET A 20 -12.12 -2.85 -9.69
CA MET A 20 -10.66 -2.83 -9.68
C MET A 20 -10.06 -3.90 -10.60
N VAL A 21 -10.62 -5.11 -10.63
CA VAL A 21 -10.21 -6.17 -11.56
C VAL A 21 -10.42 -5.72 -13.00
N ARG A 22 -11.61 -5.21 -13.33
CA ARG A 22 -11.91 -4.68 -14.67
C ARG A 22 -10.94 -3.57 -15.07
N LEU A 23 -10.63 -2.64 -14.18
CA LEU A 23 -9.66 -1.56 -14.44
C LEU A 23 -8.24 -2.10 -14.64
N SER A 24 -7.84 -3.14 -13.91
CA SER A 24 -6.54 -3.81 -14.10
C SER A 24 -6.42 -4.52 -15.46
N GLU A 25 -7.54 -4.89 -16.10
CA GLU A 25 -7.53 -5.52 -17.43
C GLU A 25 -7.65 -4.49 -18.57
N THR A 26 -8.30 -3.36 -18.30
CA THR A 26 -8.70 -2.40 -19.35
C THR A 26 -7.86 -1.12 -19.42
N LEU A 27 -7.17 -0.74 -18.34
CA LEU A 27 -6.31 0.44 -18.35
C LEU A 27 -5.00 0.17 -19.12
N PRO A 28 -4.40 1.20 -19.74
CA PRO A 28 -3.08 1.07 -20.34
C PRO A 28 -1.98 0.92 -19.27
N GLU A 29 -0.84 0.37 -19.68
CA GLU A 29 0.36 0.36 -18.84
C GLU A 29 0.90 1.79 -18.64
N PRO A 30 1.31 2.19 -17.42
CA PRO A 30 1.45 1.37 -16.19
C PRO A 30 0.27 1.41 -15.23
N ASP A 31 -0.86 1.99 -15.60
CA ASP A 31 -1.97 2.23 -14.68
C ASP A 31 -2.74 0.95 -14.32
N ASN A 32 -2.84 0.00 -15.25
CA ASN A 32 -3.33 -1.35 -14.95
C ASN A 32 -2.54 -2.04 -13.83
N ILE A 33 -1.19 -1.99 -13.88
CA ILE A 33 -0.30 -2.58 -12.88
C ILE A 33 -0.53 -1.93 -11.53
N ARG A 34 -0.68 -0.60 -11.49
CA ARG A 34 -0.95 0.14 -10.25
C ARG A 34 -2.25 -0.31 -9.60
N ILE A 35 -3.33 -0.45 -10.37
CA ILE A 35 -4.61 -0.92 -9.84
C ILE A 35 -4.52 -2.37 -9.36
N ALA A 36 -3.83 -3.26 -10.09
CA ALA A 36 -3.61 -4.64 -9.66
C ALA A 36 -2.86 -4.72 -8.32
N ILE A 37 -1.81 -3.90 -8.13
CA ILE A 37 -1.07 -3.82 -6.86
C ILE A 37 -1.97 -3.34 -5.72
N VAL A 38 -2.79 -2.30 -5.95
CA VAL A 38 -3.71 -1.78 -4.92
C VAL A 38 -4.77 -2.82 -4.58
N HIS A 39 -5.31 -3.55 -5.56
CA HIS A 39 -6.25 -4.66 -5.32
C HIS A 39 -5.61 -5.74 -4.45
N ASN A 40 -4.41 -6.19 -4.82
CA ASN A 40 -3.69 -7.24 -4.09
C ASN A 40 -3.42 -6.85 -2.62
N ILE A 41 -3.06 -5.58 -2.35
CA ILE A 41 -2.71 -5.13 -1.00
C ILE A 41 -3.95 -4.87 -0.12
N PHE A 42 -5.03 -4.33 -0.69
CA PHE A 42 -6.15 -3.78 0.10
C PHE A 42 -7.47 -4.54 -0.05
N VAL A 43 -7.57 -5.48 -0.98
CA VAL A 43 -8.82 -6.20 -1.29
C VAL A 43 -8.59 -7.70 -1.27
N ASP A 44 -7.53 -8.20 -1.90
CA ASP A 44 -7.25 -9.62 -1.98
C ASP A 44 -6.62 -10.16 -0.68
N GLU A 45 -7.39 -10.95 0.06
CA GLU A 45 -6.94 -11.59 1.29
C GLU A 45 -5.95 -12.73 1.04
N SER A 46 -5.85 -13.26 -0.18
CA SER A 46 -4.91 -14.34 -0.52
C SER A 46 -3.44 -13.91 -0.47
N SER A 47 -3.17 -12.60 -0.47
CA SER A 47 -1.85 -12.04 -0.23
C SER A 47 -1.38 -12.17 1.22
N SER A 48 -2.30 -12.48 2.15
CA SER A 48 -1.97 -12.76 3.54
C SER A 48 -1.52 -14.22 3.68
N ARG A 49 -0.28 -14.40 4.17
CA ARG A 49 0.29 -15.71 4.48
C ARG A 49 0.77 -15.71 5.92
N GLU A 50 0.56 -16.83 6.60
CA GLU A 50 1.18 -17.09 7.90
C GLU A 50 2.69 -17.37 7.73
N LEU A 51 3.48 -16.97 8.73
CA LEU A 51 4.90 -17.29 8.76
C LEU A 51 5.07 -18.80 8.92
N GLY A 52 5.90 -19.39 8.06
CA GLY A 52 6.33 -20.78 8.15
C GLY A 52 7.48 -20.95 9.14
N GLU A 53 7.89 -22.21 9.36
CA GLU A 53 8.91 -22.57 10.36
C GLU A 53 10.27 -21.90 10.11
N ASP A 54 10.63 -21.72 8.83
CA ASP A 54 11.89 -21.09 8.41
C ASP A 54 11.79 -19.56 8.26
N ASP A 55 10.60 -18.98 8.41
CA ASP A 55 10.42 -17.53 8.28
C ASP A 55 10.77 -16.82 9.58
N LEU A 56 11.44 -15.67 9.47
CA LEU A 56 11.82 -14.84 10.61
C LEU A 56 11.07 -13.51 10.61
N GLU A 57 10.57 -13.11 11.77
CA GLU A 57 9.99 -11.78 11.97
C GLU A 57 11.08 -10.84 12.50
N ALA A 58 11.37 -9.77 11.74
CA ALA A 58 12.51 -8.91 12.01
C ALA A 58 12.44 -8.17 13.35
N SER A 59 11.24 -7.82 13.83
CA SER A 59 11.08 -7.15 15.13
C SER A 59 11.36 -8.07 16.32
N ALA A 60 11.17 -9.38 16.17
CA ALA A 60 11.52 -10.39 17.17
C ALA A 60 13.04 -10.65 17.24
N LEU A 61 13.77 -10.44 16.14
CA LEU A 61 15.22 -10.63 16.09
C LEU A 61 15.99 -9.51 16.83
N TYR A 62 15.47 -8.29 16.81
CA TYR A 62 16.13 -7.12 17.39
C TYR A 62 15.17 -6.39 18.34
N PRO A 63 14.88 -6.94 19.54
CA PRO A 63 13.86 -6.39 20.45
C PRO A 63 14.21 -4.98 20.95
N ASP A 64 15.49 -4.62 20.98
CA ASP A 64 15.96 -3.28 21.33
C ASP A 64 15.71 -2.26 20.21
N TYR A 65 15.57 -2.71 18.96
CA TYR A 65 15.31 -1.85 17.81
C TYR A 65 13.81 -1.57 17.66
N LYS A 66 13.42 -0.34 18.00
CA LYS A 66 12.01 0.08 17.97
C LYS A 66 11.64 0.65 16.60
N TYR A 67 11.02 -0.17 15.76
CA TYR A 67 10.39 0.30 14.52
C TYR A 67 9.38 1.43 14.79
N SER A 68 9.25 2.34 13.83
CA SER A 68 8.28 3.44 13.95
C SER A 68 6.87 2.89 13.85
N THR A 69 6.06 3.11 14.89
CA THR A 69 4.64 2.74 14.89
C THR A 69 3.86 3.58 13.87
N ILE A 70 2.71 3.06 13.43
CA ILE A 70 1.83 3.79 12.49
C ILE A 70 1.43 5.16 13.08
N ASP A 71 1.19 5.22 14.39
CA ASP A 71 0.86 6.46 15.09
C ASP A 71 1.95 7.53 14.93
N ARG A 72 3.22 7.14 15.18
CA ARG A 72 4.40 8.01 15.02
C ARG A 72 4.65 8.40 13.56
N VAL A 73 4.40 7.48 12.63
CA VAL A 73 4.51 7.79 11.18
C VAL A 73 3.48 8.85 10.80
N MET A 74 2.23 8.74 11.27
CA MET A 74 1.20 9.76 11.00
C MET A 74 1.55 11.12 11.61
N ASP A 75 2.14 11.17 12.81
CA ASP A 75 2.62 12.42 13.41
C ASP A 75 3.68 13.09 12.54
N ARG A 76 4.64 12.30 12.01
CA ARG A 76 5.64 12.80 11.07
C ARG A 76 5.01 13.34 9.78
N MET A 77 4.00 12.66 9.24
CA MET A 77 3.30 13.12 8.03
C MET A 77 2.61 14.47 8.24
N ILE A 78 2.12 14.77 9.44
CA ILE A 78 1.51 16.05 9.78
C ILE A 78 2.58 17.12 10.00
N ALA A 79 3.64 16.81 10.76
CA ALA A 79 4.66 17.79 11.13
C ALA A 79 5.63 18.13 9.98
N ASN A 80 6.04 17.13 9.20
CA ASN A 80 7.00 17.27 8.10
C ASN A 80 6.77 16.15 7.05
N PRO A 81 5.79 16.33 6.15
CA PRO A 81 5.46 15.32 5.16
C PRO A 81 6.65 15.05 4.22
N PRO A 82 7.05 13.78 4.02
CA PRO A 82 8.10 13.42 3.09
C PRO A 82 7.66 13.69 1.65
N LYS A 83 8.63 13.93 0.75
CA LYS A 83 8.36 13.99 -0.69
C LYS A 83 7.94 12.61 -1.19
N ILE A 84 6.71 12.50 -1.70
CA ILE A 84 6.19 11.26 -2.28
C ILE A 84 6.91 11.02 -3.62
N LYS A 85 7.47 9.82 -3.77
CA LYS A 85 8.06 9.35 -5.03
C LYS A 85 7.21 8.19 -5.55
N PRO A 86 6.56 8.32 -6.72
CA PRO A 86 5.93 7.18 -7.37
C PRO A 86 6.98 6.11 -7.68
N ALA A 87 6.59 4.84 -7.58
CA ALA A 87 7.44 3.76 -8.06
C ALA A 87 7.69 3.91 -9.57
N LEU A 88 8.94 3.76 -9.99
CA LEU A 88 9.28 3.69 -11.41
C LEU A 88 8.87 2.29 -11.89
N LEU A 89 7.73 2.20 -12.57
CA LEU A 89 7.33 0.98 -13.26
C LEU A 89 8.03 0.94 -14.62
N PRO A 90 8.54 -0.22 -15.06
CA PRO A 90 9.14 -0.35 -16.37
C PRO A 90 8.14 0.11 -17.43
N SER A 91 8.63 0.77 -18.49
CA SER A 91 7.79 1.17 -19.61
C SER A 91 7.30 -0.05 -20.38
N PRO A 92 6.10 0.01 -20.99
CA PRO A 92 5.56 -1.11 -21.75
C PRO A 92 6.54 -1.53 -22.82
N LYS A 93 6.89 -2.82 -22.81
CA LYS A 93 7.68 -3.43 -23.89
C LYS A 93 6.89 -3.21 -25.17
N GLN A 94 7.42 -2.38 -26.06
CA GLN A 94 6.89 -2.29 -27.42
C GLN A 94 7.18 -3.63 -28.09
N HIS A 95 6.18 -4.51 -28.12
CA HIS A 95 6.21 -5.70 -28.94
C HIS A 95 5.97 -5.24 -30.38
N HIS A 96 7.05 -5.15 -31.16
CA HIS A 96 7.02 -5.09 -32.62
C HIS A 96 6.82 -6.49 -33.19
#